data_AF-A0A7K7SDU6-F1
#
_entry.id   AF-A0A7K7SDU6-F1
#
_cell.length_a   1.000
_cell.length_b   1.000
_cell.length_c   1.000
_cell.angle_alpha   90.00
_cell.angle_beta   90.00
_cell.angle_gamma   90.00
#
_symmetry.space_group_name_H-M   'P 1'
#
loop_
_entity.id
_entity.type
_entity.pdbx_description
1 polymer ?
#
loop_
_entity_poly.entity_id
_entity_poly.type
_entity_poly.pdbx_seq_one_letter_code
_entity_poly.pdbx_strand_id
1 'polypeptide(L)' 'TPEQVRAAASAFRVYVSAGPRDADGDYVVDHSVLTFLVDPDGVFRDCYGRSPRRLQQLRRLALGQGDFQLQDTSGAA' A
#
# COMPACT_ATOMS: atom_id res chain seq x y z
N THR A 1 17.08 -1.38 6.93
CA THR A 1 17.45 -2.82 7.02
C THR A 1 16.28 -3.69 6.59
N PRO A 2 16.47 -4.98 6.24
CA PRO A 2 15.37 -5.88 5.87
C PRO A 2 14.26 -5.96 6.93
N GLU A 3 14.62 -5.82 8.20
CA GLU A 3 13.68 -5.77 9.32
C GLU A 3 12.81 -4.51 9.28
N GLN A 4 13.39 -3.34 9.06
CA GLN A 4 12.63 -2.09 8.89
C GLN A 4 11.69 -2.16 7.68
N VAL A 5 12.10 -2.80 6.59
CA VAL A 5 11.25 -3.00 5.41
C VAL A 5 10.06 -3.90 5.74
N ARG A 6 10.27 -5.00 6.47
CA ARG A 6 9.19 -5.88 6.93
C ARG A 6 8.23 -5.17 7.89
N ALA A 7 8.77 -4.37 8.82
CA ALA A 7 7.97 -3.57 9.74
C ALA A 7 7.09 -2.57 9.00
N ALA A 8 7.65 -1.84 8.03
CA ALA A 8 6.91 -0.92 7.19
C ALA A 8 5.84 -1.64 6.33
N ALA A 9 6.19 -2.74 5.66
CA ALA A 9 5.25 -3.51 4.85
C ALA A 9 4.05 -4.02 5.70
N SER A 10 4.31 -4.45 6.93
CA SER A 10 3.25 -4.85 7.88
C SER A 10 2.37 -3.66 8.30
N ALA A 11 2.98 -2.53 8.67
CA ALA A 11 2.26 -1.33 9.10
C ALA A 11 1.32 -0.79 8.01
N PHE A 12 1.78 -0.77 6.76
CA PHE A 12 1.00 -0.34 5.59
C PHE A 12 0.20 -1.46 4.93
N ARG A 13 0.19 -2.67 5.52
CA ARG A 13 -0.54 -3.85 5.02
C ARG A 13 -0.26 -4.17 3.54
N VAL A 14 0.97 -3.92 3.12
CA VAL A 14 1.46 -4.23 1.77
C VAL A 14 1.76 -5.71 1.70
N TYR A 15 1.12 -6.40 0.75
CA TYR A 15 1.47 -7.77 0.40
C TYR A 15 2.72 -7.77 -0.48
N VAL A 16 3.61 -8.71 -0.19
CA VAL A 16 4.83 -9.00 -0.93
C VAL A 16 5.06 -10.51 -0.91
N SER A 17 5.38 -11.08 -2.07
CA SER A 17 5.72 -12.49 -2.22
C SER A 17 6.79 -12.63 -3.30
N ALA A 18 7.95 -13.18 -2.93
CA ALA A 18 8.99 -13.50 -3.89
C ALA A 18 8.65 -14.81 -4.60
N GLY A 19 8.61 -14.78 -5.92
CA GLY A 19 8.47 -15.96 -6.75
C GLY A 19 9.72 -16.85 -6.73
N PRO A 20 9.62 -18.07 -7.29
CA PRO A 20 10.77 -18.93 -7.47
C PRO A 20 11.83 -18.25 -8.35
N ARG A 21 13.09 -18.60 -8.13
CA ARG A 21 14.19 -18.17 -9.00
C ARG A 21 14.18 -18.99 -10.28
N ASP A 22 14.50 -18.36 -11.40
CA ASP A 22 14.73 -19.06 -12.66
C ASP A 22 16.17 -19.61 -12.76
N ALA A 23 16.52 -20.13 -13.93
CA ALA A 23 17.80 -20.77 -14.20
C ALA A 23 19.00 -19.80 -14.09
N ASP A 24 18.76 -18.51 -14.34
CA ASP A 24 19.76 -17.45 -14.27
C ASP A 24 19.82 -16.81 -12.88
N GLY A 25 18.93 -17.22 -11.98
CA GLY A 25 18.83 -16.75 -10.59
C GLY A 25 17.94 -15.53 -10.42
N ASP A 26 17.30 -15.06 -11.49
CA ASP A 26 16.34 -13.97 -11.50
C ASP A 26 15.03 -14.41 -10.85
N TYR A 27 14.32 -13.46 -10.26
CA TYR A 27 13.02 -13.73 -9.63
C TYR A 27 12.11 -12.52 -9.76
N VAL A 28 10.81 -12.82 -9.83
CA VAL A 28 9.76 -11.82 -9.78
C VAL A 28 9.24 -11.67 -8.35
N VAL A 29 8.76 -10.48 -8.02
CA VAL A 29 8.09 -10.23 -6.74
C VAL A 29 6.66 -9.80 -7.02
N ASP A 30 5.72 -10.64 -6.63
CA ASP A 30 4.31 -10.27 -6.61
C ASP A 30 4.08 -9.35 -5.42
N HIS A 31 3.51 -8.17 -5.67
CA HIS A 31 3.36 -7.15 -4.65
C HIS A 31 2.15 -6.26 -4.91
N SER A 32 1.76 -5.57 -3.86
CA SER A 32 0.66 -4.60 -3.93
C SER A 32 1.15 -3.32 -4.57
N VAL A 33 0.47 -2.85 -5.61
CA VAL A 33 0.73 -1.55 -6.21
C VAL A 33 -0.23 -0.53 -5.61
N LEU A 34 0.24 0.15 -4.57
CA LEU A 34 -0.49 1.13 -3.77
C LEU A 34 0.40 2.36 -3.55
N THR A 35 -0.20 3.54 -3.59
CA THR A 35 0.44 4.83 -3.27
C THR A 35 -0.25 5.40 -2.04
N PHE A 36 0.50 5.77 -1.01
CA PHE A 36 -0.02 6.34 0.22
C PHE A 36 0.30 7.84 0.27
N LEU A 37 -0.70 8.67 0.57
CA LEU A 37 -0.54 10.09 0.86
C LEU A 37 -0.33 10.25 2.36
N VAL A 38 0.81 10.82 2.73
CA VAL A 38 1.20 11.14 4.10
C VAL A 38 1.53 12.62 4.14
N ASP A 39 1.03 13.33 5.14
CA ASP A 39 1.29 14.76 5.30
C ASP A 39 2.66 15.04 5.98
N PRO A 40 3.06 16.31 6.12
CA PRO A 40 4.32 16.67 6.76
C PRO A 40 4.44 16.26 8.24
N ASP A 41 3.32 16.10 8.94
CA ASP A 41 3.27 15.67 10.34
C ASP A 41 3.38 14.13 10.47
N GLY A 42 3.47 13.41 9.34
CA GLY A 42 3.58 11.95 9.29
C GLY A 42 2.22 11.25 9.39
N VAL A 43 1.11 11.98 9.26
CA VAL A 43 -0.25 11.44 9.34
C VAL A 43 -0.66 10.90 7.99
N PHE A 44 -1.15 9.66 7.98
CA PHE A 44 -1.73 9.04 6.82
C PHE A 44 -3.05 9.73 6.41
N ARG A 45 -3.15 10.17 5.16
CA ARG A 45 -4.31 10.92 4.64
C ARG A 45 -5.16 10.10 3.69
N ASP A 46 -4.56 9.42 2.72
CA ASP A 46 -5.30 8.62 1.74
C ASP A 46 -4.43 7.55 1.07
N CYS A 47 -5.06 6.58 0.40
CA CYS A 47 -4.40 5.58 -0.42
C CYS A 47 -5.03 5.47 -1.81
N TYR A 48 -4.16 5.33 -2.81
CA TYR A 48 -4.49 5.19 -4.22
C TYR A 48 -3.93 3.88 -4.74
N GLY A 49 -4.58 3.28 -5.74
CA GLY A 49 -4.14 2.01 -6.29
C GLY A 49 -5.09 1.49 -7.36
N ARG A 50 -4.64 0.45 -8.09
CA ARG A 50 -5.40 -0.10 -9.22
C ARG A 50 -6.60 -0.96 -8.81
N SER A 51 -6.63 -1.46 -7.57
CA SER A 51 -7.69 -2.37 -7.11
C SER A 51 -8.66 -1.65 -6.17
N PRO A 52 -9.88 -1.30 -6.63
CA PRO A 52 -10.87 -0.63 -5.78
C PRO A 52 -11.32 -1.51 -4.61
N ARG A 53 -11.36 -2.84 -4.79
CA ARG A 53 -11.65 -3.80 -3.70
C ARG A 53 -10.58 -3.76 -2.62
N ARG A 54 -9.29 -3.70 -3.01
CA ARG A 54 -8.18 -3.62 -2.06
C ARG A 54 -8.16 -2.29 -1.31
N LEU A 55 -8.39 -1.19 -2.02
CA LEU A 55 -8.53 0.13 -1.41
C LEU A 55 -9.70 0.17 -0.41
N GLN A 56 -10.85 -0.41 -0.77
CA GLN A 56 -12.00 -0.48 0.13
C GLN A 56 -11.73 -1.33 1.38
N GLN A 57 -10.95 -2.41 1.26
CA GLN A 57 -10.53 -3.22 2.41
C GLN A 57 -9.57 -2.44 3.31
N LEU A 58 -8.57 -1.77 2.74
CA LEU A 58 -7.63 -0.93 3.52
C LEU A 58 -8.35 0.23 4.21
N ARG A 59 -9.32 0.86 3.55
CA ARG A 59 -10.19 1.90 4.13
C ARG A 59 -11.06 1.38 5.28
N ARG A 60 -11.57 0.15 5.19
CA ARG A 60 -12.35 -0.46 6.29
C ARG A 60 -11.49 -0.89 7.48
N LEU A 61 -10.25 -1.28 7.19
CA LEU A 61 -9.24 -1.59 8.18
C LEU A 61 -8.53 -0.32 8.68
N ALA A 62 -9.01 0.87 8.29
CA ALA A 62 -8.36 2.16 8.51
C ALA A 62 -7.75 2.19 9.90
N LEU A 63 -6.43 2.26 9.82
CA LEU A 63 -5.44 2.21 10.86
C LEU A 63 -5.69 3.33 11.88
N GLY A 64 -6.58 3.11 12.84
CA GLY A 64 -6.55 3.64 14.21
C GLY A 64 -6.49 5.15 14.49
N GLN A 65 -6.36 6.09 13.54
CA GLN A 65 -6.23 7.52 13.86
C GLN A 65 -6.72 8.43 12.71
N GLY A 66 -7.73 9.29 12.98
CA GLY A 66 -8.00 10.53 12.25
C GLY A 66 -9.24 10.54 11.34
N ASP A 67 -10.05 11.60 11.39
CA ASP A 67 -11.24 11.78 10.55
C ASP A 67 -10.88 11.78 9.06
N PHE A 68 -11.43 10.83 8.31
CA PHE A 68 -11.18 10.66 6.88
C PHE A 68 -12.36 11.19 6.04
N GLN A 69 -12.11 12.16 5.17
CA GLN A 69 -13.01 12.52 4.07
C GLN A 69 -12.40 12.10 2.74
N LEU A 70 -13.14 11.26 2.02
CA LEU A 70 -12.79 10.77 0.69
C LEU A 70 -13.04 11.88 -0.34
N GLN A 71 -11.99 12.31 -1.03
CA GLN A 71 -12.13 13.02 -2.30
C GLN A 71 -11.74 12.08 -3.44
N ASP A 72 -12.73 11.73 -4.26
CA ASP A 72 -12.50 11.05 -5.52
C ASP A 72 -11.86 12.04 -6.49
N THR A 73 -10.58 11.81 -6.83
CA THR A 73 -9.87 12.57 -7.87
C THR A 73 -9.69 11.74 -9.13
N SER A 74 -10.56 10.76 -9.40
CA SER A 74 -10.67 10.21 -10.74
C SER A 74 -10.95 11.39 -11.67
N GLY A 75 -9.94 11.74 -12.46
CA GLY A 75 -9.97 12.89 -13.34
C GLY A 75 -11.12 12.74 -14.34
N ALA A 76 -12.27 13.31 -14.02
CA ALA A 76 -13.24 13.72 -15.00
C ALA A 76 -12.69 14.98 -15.67
N ALA A 77 -12.02 14.76 -16.79
CA ALA A 77 -11.97 15.75 -17.87
C ALA A 77 -13.20 15.53 -18.76
#